data_AF-A0A972BQ75-F1
#
_entry.id   AF-A0A972BQ75-F1
#
_cell.length_a   1.000
_cell.length_b   1.000
_cell.length_c   1.000
_cell.angle_alpha   90.00
_cell.angle_beta   90.00
_cell.angle_gamma   90.00
#
_symmetry.space_group_name_H-M   'P 1'
#
loop_
_entity.id
_entity.type
_entity.pdbx_description
1 polymer ?
#
loop_
_entity_poly.entity_id
_entity_poly.type
_entity_poly.pdbx_seq_one_letter_code
_entity_poly.pdbx_strand_id
1 'polypeptide(L)'
;MDSKNELKKLLDSIACIAGGEYSNKIMELTTTATPEPIRTIAEAMGMMMVKVEGREFQLEQMVEKLTVLNKQIRTNTLQTVEAMAQALEARDAYTRGHAERVAALAAEIAHEMGLSDSQIETVRIAGVLHDLGKIGCSDRIFQHNNAAPTPELRQEINSHPTTGAEILSRLDFLDEVRSIIWCHHERVDGHGYPRALSAQEIPLEACIVAVADAFDAMTTDRPYQQAKPDTQALDILRNGAGTAWDKNCVAAFERVMTQKWQKNLEHPADIS
;
A
#
# COMPACT_ATOMS: atom_id res chain seq x y z
N MET A 1 -62.31 27.09 7.05
CA MET A 1 -61.03 26.67 6.43
C MET A 1 -61.33 26.05 5.07
N ASP A 2 -60.61 26.47 4.03
CA ASP A 2 -60.82 25.99 2.67
C ASP A 2 -60.14 24.63 2.47
N SER A 3 -60.94 23.57 2.41
CA SER A 3 -60.43 22.19 2.25
C SER A 3 -59.67 21.99 0.94
N LYS A 4 -59.91 22.81 -0.10
CA LYS A 4 -59.13 22.75 -1.36
C LYS A 4 -57.70 23.26 -1.16
N ASN A 5 -57.52 24.29 -0.34
CA ASN A 5 -56.20 24.84 -0.05
C ASN A 5 -55.35 23.86 0.78
N GLU A 6 -55.94 23.26 1.82
CA GLU A 6 -55.23 22.27 2.64
C GLU A 6 -54.90 20.99 1.87
N LEU A 7 -55.77 20.55 0.96
CA LEU A 7 -55.49 19.41 0.08
C LEU A 7 -54.31 19.70 -0.87
N LYS A 8 -54.25 20.92 -1.43
CA LYS A 8 -53.12 21.32 -2.28
C LYS A 8 -51.80 21.30 -1.50
N LYS A 9 -51.78 21.87 -0.29
CA LYS A 9 -50.60 21.83 0.59
C LYS A 9 -50.15 20.40 0.93
N LEU A 10 -51.11 19.49 1.15
CA LEU A 10 -50.80 18.08 1.40
C LEU A 10 -50.13 17.44 0.18
N LEU A 11 -50.67 17.64 -1.02
CA LEU A 11 -50.11 17.10 -2.26
C LEU A 11 -48.71 17.66 -2.54
N ASP A 12 -48.52 18.98 -2.37
CA ASP A 12 -47.23 19.63 -2.55
C ASP A 12 -46.18 19.08 -1.54
N SER A 13 -46.59 18.86 -0.29
CA SER A 13 -45.71 18.30 0.75
C SER A 13 -45.32 16.85 0.45
N ILE A 14 -46.26 16.02 -0.03
CA ILE A 14 -45.98 14.64 -0.44
C ILE A 14 -45.02 14.62 -1.63
N ALA A 15 -45.19 15.52 -2.60
CA ALA A 15 -44.29 15.62 -3.75
C ALA A 15 -42.86 15.99 -3.34
N CYS A 16 -42.69 16.94 -2.41
CA CYS A 16 -41.39 17.26 -1.81
C CYS A 16 -40.75 16.04 -1.12
N ILE A 17 -41.50 15.36 -0.25
CA ILE A 17 -41.03 14.16 0.47
C ILE A 17 -40.61 13.06 -0.51
N ALA A 18 -41.39 12.83 -1.57
CA ALA A 18 -41.06 11.85 -2.60
C ALA A 18 -39.79 12.23 -3.40
N GLY A 19 -39.47 13.53 -3.49
CA GLY A 19 -38.23 14.05 -4.07
C GLY A 19 -37.03 14.04 -3.13
N GLY A 20 -37.18 13.54 -1.88
CA GLY A 20 -36.13 13.55 -0.86
C GLY A 20 -36.05 14.84 -0.03
N GLU A 21 -36.98 15.78 -0.23
CA GLU A 21 -37.08 16.99 0.59
C GLU A 21 -38.01 16.74 1.79
N TYR A 22 -37.45 16.17 2.85
CA TYR A 22 -38.15 15.89 4.10
C TYR A 22 -38.34 17.17 4.93
N SER A 23 -39.28 18.02 4.50
CA SER A 23 -39.61 19.26 5.21
C SER A 23 -40.71 19.04 6.26
N ASN A 24 -40.65 19.78 7.37
CA ASN A 24 -41.69 19.75 8.41
C ASN A 24 -43.06 20.32 7.98
N LYS A 25 -43.22 20.72 6.71
CA LYS A 25 -44.48 21.30 6.19
C LYS A 25 -45.66 20.35 6.35
N ILE A 26 -45.44 19.03 6.24
CA ILE A 26 -46.50 18.04 6.46
C ILE A 26 -47.02 18.05 7.91
N MET A 27 -46.19 18.46 8.87
CA MET A 27 -46.56 18.53 10.29
C MET A 27 -47.57 19.64 10.58
N GLU A 28 -47.55 20.73 9.80
CA GLU A 28 -48.52 21.83 9.93
C GLU A 28 -49.97 21.36 9.66
N LEU A 29 -50.12 20.31 8.85
CA LEU A 29 -51.41 19.71 8.49
C LEU A 29 -51.93 18.71 9.53
N THR A 30 -51.17 18.39 10.59
CA THR A 30 -51.55 17.41 11.63
C THR A 30 -52.42 18.00 12.74
N THR A 31 -52.76 19.29 12.68
CA THR A 31 -53.50 19.97 13.75
C THR A 31 -55.01 19.69 13.69
N THR A 32 -55.71 19.91 14.82
CA THR A 32 -57.17 19.78 14.90
C THR A 32 -57.94 20.77 14.03
N ALA A 33 -57.27 21.80 13.51
CA ALA A 33 -57.85 22.77 12.59
C ALA A 33 -57.97 22.22 11.16
N THR A 34 -57.17 21.21 10.79
CA THR A 34 -57.21 20.57 9.46
C THR A 34 -58.40 19.59 9.37
N PRO A 35 -59.11 19.52 8.22
CA PRO A 35 -60.16 18.53 8.00
C PRO A 35 -59.67 17.10 8.22
N GLU A 36 -60.47 16.27 8.89
CA GLU A 36 -60.07 14.93 9.38
C GLU A 36 -59.42 14.04 8.30
N PRO A 37 -59.96 13.92 7.07
CA PRO A 37 -59.34 13.05 6.06
C PRO A 37 -57.92 13.51 5.66
N ILE A 38 -57.70 14.83 5.59
CA ILE A 38 -56.40 15.42 5.26
C ILE A 38 -55.44 15.25 6.44
N ARG A 39 -55.93 15.49 7.67
CA ARG A 39 -55.15 15.32 8.90
C ARG A 39 -54.65 13.89 9.06
N THR A 40 -55.52 12.90 8.88
CA THR A 40 -55.19 11.48 9.02
C THR A 40 -54.10 11.04 8.01
N ILE A 41 -54.14 11.54 6.77
CA ILE A 41 -53.08 11.29 5.78
C ILE A 41 -51.78 12.01 6.18
N ALA A 42 -51.87 13.27 6.62
CA ALA A 42 -50.72 14.05 7.06
C ALA A 42 -50.01 13.41 8.26
N GLU A 43 -50.76 12.89 9.24
CA GLU A 43 -50.21 12.16 10.40
C GLU A 43 -49.50 10.87 9.95
N ALA A 44 -50.11 10.08 9.06
CA ALA A 44 -49.51 8.86 8.53
C ALA A 44 -48.23 9.14 7.72
N MET A 45 -48.25 10.18 6.87
CA MET A 45 -47.09 10.63 6.09
C MET A 45 -45.99 11.21 6.99
N GLY A 46 -46.33 11.97 8.02
CA GLY A 46 -45.38 12.47 9.01
C GLY A 46 -44.69 11.33 9.77
N MET A 47 -45.44 10.34 10.23
CA MET A 47 -44.86 9.13 10.84
C MET A 47 -43.97 8.35 9.85
N MET A 48 -44.37 8.27 8.57
CA MET A 48 -43.57 7.62 7.54
C MET A 48 -42.26 8.38 7.28
N MET A 49 -42.32 9.71 7.16
CA MET A 49 -41.15 10.60 6.99
C MET A 49 -40.14 10.40 8.12
N VAL A 50 -40.58 10.46 9.39
CA VAL A 50 -39.69 10.23 10.55
C VAL A 50 -39.03 8.86 10.49
N LYS A 51 -39.76 7.82 10.06
CA LYS A 51 -39.20 6.47 9.88
C LYS A 51 -38.22 6.38 8.71
N VAL A 52 -38.43 7.15 7.65
CA VAL A 52 -37.54 7.20 6.48
C VAL A 52 -36.24 7.93 6.85
N GLU A 53 -36.32 9.12 7.43
CA GLU A 53 -35.16 9.89 7.92
C GLU A 53 -34.35 9.06 8.92
N GLY A 54 -35.03 8.37 9.86
CA GLY A 54 -34.36 7.50 10.82
C GLY A 54 -33.62 6.32 10.17
N ARG A 55 -34.14 5.77 9.06
CA ARG A 55 -33.46 4.71 8.28
C ARG A 55 -32.32 5.27 7.45
N GLU A 56 -32.48 6.44 6.85
CA GLU A 56 -31.46 7.10 6.04
C GLU A 56 -30.23 7.42 6.90
N PHE A 57 -30.45 7.98 8.08
CA PHE A 57 -29.39 8.18 9.08
C PHE A 57 -28.70 6.86 9.50
N GLN A 58 -29.47 5.78 9.69
CA GLN A 58 -28.89 4.46 9.97
C GLN A 58 -28.05 3.94 8.80
N LEU A 59 -28.48 4.17 7.56
CA LEU A 59 -27.73 3.78 6.36
C LEU A 59 -26.41 4.55 6.27
N GLU A 60 -26.42 5.87 6.51
CA GLU A 60 -25.21 6.69 6.54
C GLU A 60 -24.20 6.17 7.56
N GLN A 61 -24.66 5.87 8.80
CA GLN A 61 -23.80 5.27 9.82
C GLN A 61 -23.26 3.90 9.42
N MET A 62 -24.07 3.07 8.75
CA MET A 62 -23.61 1.76 8.27
C MET A 62 -22.55 1.90 7.17
N VAL A 63 -22.69 2.87 6.26
CA VAL A 63 -21.69 3.16 5.21
C VAL A 63 -20.37 3.63 5.83
N GLU A 64 -20.42 4.53 6.81
CA GLU A 64 -19.23 4.98 7.54
C GLU A 64 -18.55 3.80 8.26
N LYS A 65 -19.34 3.00 8.99
CA LYS A 65 -18.84 1.82 9.70
C LYS A 65 -18.21 0.79 8.76
N LEU A 66 -18.83 0.55 7.59
CA LEU A 66 -18.28 -0.34 6.56
C LEU A 66 -16.93 0.19 6.04
N THR A 67 -16.83 1.51 5.82
CA THR A 67 -15.59 2.14 5.36
C THR A 67 -14.45 1.96 6.37
N VAL A 68 -14.72 2.22 7.66
CA VAL A 68 -13.74 2.03 8.75
C VAL A 68 -13.34 0.56 8.87
N LEU A 69 -14.32 -0.36 8.88
CA LEU A 69 -14.04 -1.79 9.02
C LEU A 69 -13.22 -2.33 7.84
N ASN A 70 -13.52 -1.89 6.62
CA ASN A 70 -12.79 -2.31 5.42
C ASN A 70 -11.34 -1.81 5.45
N LYS A 71 -11.11 -0.56 5.91
CA LYS A 71 -9.76 -0.04 6.17
C LYS A 71 -9.03 -0.89 7.22
N GLN A 72 -9.69 -1.25 8.32
CA GLN A 72 -9.08 -2.06 9.38
C GLN A 72 -8.77 -3.48 8.92
N ILE A 73 -9.63 -4.10 8.11
CA ILE A 73 -9.34 -5.40 7.49
C ILE A 73 -8.10 -5.29 6.62
N ARG A 74 -8.00 -4.29 5.73
CA ARG A 74 -6.81 -4.09 4.89
C ARG A 74 -5.53 -3.92 5.71
N THR A 75 -5.57 -3.10 6.76
CA THR A 75 -4.43 -2.91 7.67
C THR A 75 -4.03 -4.22 8.35
N ASN A 76 -4.98 -4.97 8.92
CA ASN A 76 -4.69 -6.23 9.60
C ASN A 76 -4.14 -7.28 8.62
N THR A 77 -4.68 -7.35 7.40
CA THR A 77 -4.17 -8.24 6.34
C THR A 77 -2.75 -7.86 5.97
N LEU A 78 -2.45 -6.58 5.77
CA LEU A 78 -1.09 -6.11 5.49
C LEU A 78 -0.12 -6.50 6.62
N GLN A 79 -0.48 -6.22 7.88
CA GLN A 79 0.33 -6.59 9.05
C GLN A 79 0.56 -8.11 9.13
N THR A 80 -0.42 -8.91 8.75
CA THR A 80 -0.28 -10.38 8.72
C THR A 80 0.75 -10.80 7.67
N VAL A 81 0.69 -10.21 6.47
CA VAL A 81 1.63 -10.50 5.38
C VAL A 81 3.04 -9.99 5.71
N GLU A 82 3.17 -8.81 6.32
CA GLU A 82 4.45 -8.29 6.84
C GLU A 82 5.03 -9.22 7.92
N ALA A 83 4.21 -9.70 8.85
CA ALA A 83 4.63 -10.68 9.87
C ALA A 83 5.09 -12.01 9.25
N MET A 84 4.47 -12.45 8.15
CA MET A 84 4.92 -13.62 7.39
C MET A 84 6.29 -13.38 6.74
N ALA A 85 6.51 -12.19 6.16
CA ALA A 85 7.81 -11.82 5.60
C ALA A 85 8.89 -11.79 6.70
N GLN A 86 8.61 -11.18 7.85
CA GLN A 86 9.53 -11.19 9.01
C GLN A 86 9.80 -12.60 9.54
N ALA A 87 8.79 -13.48 9.59
CA ALA A 87 8.97 -14.86 10.00
C ALA A 87 9.84 -15.66 9.00
N LEU A 88 9.71 -15.35 7.71
CA LEU A 88 10.57 -15.90 6.66
C LEU A 88 12.01 -15.41 6.81
N GLU A 89 12.22 -14.12 7.05
CA GLU A 89 13.54 -13.58 7.40
C GLU A 89 14.12 -14.25 8.64
N ALA A 90 13.31 -14.56 9.65
CA ALA A 90 13.82 -15.25 10.84
C ALA A 90 14.36 -16.67 10.55
N ARG A 91 13.95 -17.30 9.43
CA ARG A 91 14.52 -18.57 8.96
C ARG A 91 15.90 -18.39 8.32
N ASP A 92 16.19 -17.19 7.83
CA ASP A 92 17.49 -16.80 7.32
C ASP A 92 18.24 -16.00 8.39
N ALA A 93 19.20 -16.64 9.06
CA ALA A 93 19.94 -16.02 10.17
C ALA A 93 20.62 -14.68 9.79
N TYR A 94 20.71 -14.36 8.50
CA TYR A 94 21.48 -13.25 7.95
C TYR A 94 20.64 -12.11 7.38
N THR A 95 19.33 -12.27 7.23
CA THR A 95 18.45 -11.20 6.69
C THR A 95 17.62 -10.51 7.76
N ARG A 96 17.92 -10.68 9.06
CA ARG A 96 17.14 -10.02 10.12
C ARG A 96 17.14 -8.49 9.94
N GLY A 97 15.95 -7.93 9.74
CA GLY A 97 15.74 -6.49 9.55
C GLY A 97 16.16 -5.98 8.17
N HIS A 98 16.48 -6.86 7.23
CA HIS A 98 16.82 -6.52 5.85
C HIS A 98 15.62 -5.85 5.16
N ALA A 99 14.45 -6.48 5.20
CA ALA A 99 13.20 -5.97 4.65
C ALA A 99 12.89 -4.56 5.18
N GLU A 100 13.09 -4.32 6.48
CA GLU A 100 12.86 -3.00 7.09
C GLU A 100 13.84 -1.94 6.58
N ARG A 101 15.13 -2.28 6.46
CA ARG A 101 16.15 -1.36 5.92
C ARG A 101 15.92 -1.07 4.44
N VAL A 102 15.62 -2.10 3.64
CA VAL A 102 15.28 -1.96 2.21
C VAL A 102 14.04 -1.10 2.04
N ALA A 103 12.98 -1.35 2.81
CA ALA A 103 11.76 -0.55 2.78
C ALA A 103 12.01 0.93 3.12
N ALA A 104 12.82 1.20 4.16
CA ALA A 104 13.16 2.56 4.56
C ALA A 104 13.98 3.28 3.49
N LEU A 105 15.02 2.64 2.95
CA LEU A 105 15.85 3.20 1.88
C LEU A 105 15.03 3.44 0.60
N ALA A 106 14.18 2.49 0.22
CA ALA A 106 13.33 2.61 -0.95
C ALA A 106 12.34 3.79 -0.82
N ALA A 107 11.75 3.98 0.37
CA ALA A 107 10.87 5.12 0.65
C ALA A 107 11.63 6.46 0.58
N GLU A 108 12.85 6.54 1.11
CA GLU A 108 13.69 7.74 1.02
C GLU A 108 14.07 8.08 -0.43
N ILE A 109 14.42 7.08 -1.23
CA ILE A 109 14.70 7.24 -2.67
C ILE A 109 13.45 7.74 -3.39
N ALA A 110 12.29 7.12 -3.16
CA ALA A 110 11.01 7.53 -3.76
C ALA A 110 10.65 8.97 -3.40
N HIS A 111 10.82 9.37 -2.14
CA HIS A 111 10.62 10.73 -1.68
C HIS A 111 11.57 11.73 -2.38
N GLU A 112 12.86 11.42 -2.46
CA GLU A 112 13.86 12.25 -3.16
C GLU A 112 13.59 12.37 -4.67
N MET A 113 12.87 11.40 -5.26
CA MET A 113 12.42 11.43 -6.64
C MET A 113 11.10 12.19 -6.85
N GLY A 114 10.45 12.67 -5.78
CA GLY A 114 9.22 13.45 -5.84
C GLY A 114 7.96 12.62 -6.10
N LEU A 115 7.95 11.34 -5.74
CA LEU A 115 6.75 10.49 -5.81
C LEU A 115 5.71 10.95 -4.78
N SER A 116 4.43 10.64 -5.05
CA SER A 116 3.34 10.93 -4.10
C SER A 116 3.42 10.06 -2.85
N ASP A 117 2.83 10.51 -1.74
CA ASP A 117 2.77 9.74 -0.47
C ASP A 117 2.21 8.31 -0.67
N SER A 118 1.22 8.16 -1.55
CA SER A 118 0.66 6.85 -1.90
C SER A 118 1.68 5.95 -2.60
N GLN A 119 2.46 6.49 -3.54
CA GLN A 119 3.49 5.72 -4.24
C GLN A 119 4.68 5.39 -3.32
N ILE A 120 5.07 6.32 -2.44
CA ILE A 120 6.10 6.09 -1.43
C ILE A 120 5.68 4.93 -0.52
N GLU A 121 4.42 4.90 -0.06
CA GLU A 121 3.90 3.80 0.75
C GLU A 121 3.86 2.48 -0.04
N THR A 122 3.46 2.50 -1.31
CA THR A 122 3.51 1.33 -2.19
C THR A 122 4.94 0.77 -2.30
N VAL A 123 5.94 1.63 -2.53
CA VAL A 123 7.37 1.25 -2.59
C VAL A 123 7.87 0.71 -1.26
N ARG A 124 7.49 1.36 -0.14
CA ARG A 124 7.84 0.90 1.22
C ARG A 124 7.32 -0.51 1.46
N ILE A 125 6.04 -0.75 1.21
CA ILE A 125 5.41 -2.07 1.35
C ILE A 125 6.10 -3.10 0.45
N ALA A 126 6.40 -2.74 -0.80
CA ALA A 126 7.11 -3.62 -1.71
C ALA A 126 8.52 -3.97 -1.22
N GLY A 127 9.24 -3.01 -0.61
CA GLY A 127 10.52 -3.28 0.04
C GLY A 127 10.41 -4.27 1.19
N VAL A 128 9.34 -4.20 2.00
CA VAL A 128 9.11 -5.18 3.09
C VAL A 128 8.83 -6.58 2.54
N LEU A 129 8.13 -6.66 1.41
CA LEU A 129 7.58 -7.92 0.89
C LEU A 129 8.36 -8.53 -0.29
N HIS A 130 9.41 -7.88 -0.80
CA HIS A 130 10.11 -8.28 -2.02
C HIS A 130 10.60 -9.74 -2.00
N ASP A 131 11.03 -10.20 -0.84
CA ASP A 131 11.56 -11.55 -0.61
C ASP A 131 10.51 -12.57 -0.14
N LEU A 132 9.23 -12.19 0.01
CA LEU A 132 8.16 -13.07 0.53
C LEU A 132 8.07 -14.41 -0.24
N GLY A 133 8.39 -14.39 -1.53
CA GLY A 133 8.38 -15.59 -2.37
C GLY A 133 9.40 -16.66 -1.98
N LYS A 134 10.43 -16.34 -1.18
CA LYS A 134 11.40 -17.32 -0.67
C LYS A 134 10.73 -18.36 0.23
N ILE A 135 9.49 -18.16 0.66
CA ILE A 135 8.68 -19.18 1.36
C ILE A 135 8.48 -20.45 0.51
N GLY A 136 8.49 -20.32 -0.82
CA GLY A 136 8.39 -21.44 -1.75
C GLY A 136 9.70 -22.18 -2.00
N CYS A 137 10.83 -21.68 -1.48
CA CYS A 137 12.14 -22.29 -1.63
C CYS A 137 12.40 -23.35 -0.56
N SER A 138 13.21 -24.35 -0.91
CA SER A 138 13.69 -25.41 -0.03
C SER A 138 14.66 -24.89 1.02
N ASP A 139 14.73 -25.57 2.17
CA ASP A 139 15.64 -25.18 3.27
C ASP A 139 17.12 -25.09 2.86
N ARG A 140 17.50 -25.71 1.75
CA ARG A 140 18.85 -25.67 1.20
C ARG A 140 19.29 -24.26 0.86
N ILE A 141 18.36 -23.36 0.51
CA ILE A 141 18.69 -21.95 0.25
C ILE A 141 19.20 -21.22 1.51
N PHE A 142 18.78 -21.66 2.69
CA PHE A 142 19.14 -21.05 3.98
C PHE A 142 20.35 -21.73 4.64
N GLN A 143 20.70 -22.96 4.24
CA GLN A 143 21.77 -23.77 4.83
C GLN A 143 23.16 -23.52 4.22
N HIS A 144 23.47 -22.30 3.77
CA HIS A 144 24.67 -22.05 2.97
C HIS A 144 25.98 -22.07 3.78
N ASN A 145 26.81 -23.09 3.54
CA ASN A 145 28.16 -23.26 4.10
C ASN A 145 29.25 -22.51 3.29
N ASN A 146 29.07 -21.21 3.03
CA ASN A 146 30.03 -20.34 2.32
C ASN A 146 30.38 -20.73 0.86
N ALA A 147 29.57 -21.55 0.20
CA ALA A 147 29.74 -21.90 -1.22
C ALA A 147 28.75 -21.14 -2.10
N ALA A 148 29.15 -20.82 -3.33
CA ALA A 148 28.24 -20.26 -4.34
C ALA A 148 27.09 -21.26 -4.62
N PRO A 149 25.85 -20.79 -4.83
CA PRO A 149 24.72 -21.66 -5.10
C PRO A 149 24.94 -22.45 -6.39
N THR A 150 24.56 -23.74 -6.37
CA THR A 150 24.57 -24.58 -7.59
C THR A 150 23.59 -24.01 -8.62
N PRO A 151 23.71 -24.34 -9.91
CA PRO A 151 22.77 -23.88 -10.94
C PRO A 151 21.30 -24.14 -10.59
N GLU A 152 21.01 -25.30 -10.00
CA GLU A 152 19.67 -25.69 -9.57
C GLU A 152 19.16 -24.81 -8.43
N LEU A 153 20.01 -24.55 -7.43
CA LEU A 153 19.69 -23.72 -6.29
C LEU A 153 19.51 -22.24 -6.69
N ARG A 154 20.29 -21.78 -7.67
CA ARG A 154 20.14 -20.45 -8.26
C ARG A 154 18.81 -20.32 -8.99
N GLN A 155 18.40 -21.33 -9.75
CA GLN A 155 17.09 -21.32 -10.42
C GLN A 155 15.95 -21.26 -9.41
N GLU A 156 16.07 -22.00 -8.30
CA GLU A 156 15.12 -21.96 -7.21
C GLU A 156 15.05 -20.56 -6.55
N ILE A 157 16.20 -19.96 -6.22
CA ILE A 157 16.26 -18.59 -5.69
C ILE A 157 15.64 -17.59 -6.69
N ASN A 158 15.96 -17.68 -7.97
CA ASN A 158 15.46 -16.76 -9.00
C ASN A 158 13.94 -16.89 -9.24
N SER A 159 13.28 -17.93 -8.71
CA SER A 159 11.82 -18.09 -8.81
C SER A 159 11.04 -17.23 -7.82
N HIS A 160 11.67 -16.74 -6.75
CA HIS A 160 10.96 -16.06 -5.67
C HIS A 160 10.20 -14.79 -6.09
N PRO A 161 10.62 -13.96 -7.08
CA PRO A 161 9.82 -12.82 -7.49
C PRO A 161 8.45 -13.25 -8.05
N THR A 162 8.43 -14.32 -8.84
CA THR A 162 7.20 -14.92 -9.38
C THR A 162 6.35 -15.52 -8.27
N THR A 163 6.94 -16.33 -7.39
CA THR A 163 6.22 -16.92 -6.25
C THR A 163 5.63 -15.86 -5.33
N GLY A 164 6.38 -14.80 -5.02
CA GLY A 164 5.91 -13.67 -4.21
C GLY A 164 4.74 -12.96 -4.87
N ALA A 165 4.83 -12.70 -6.18
CA ALA A 165 3.74 -12.10 -6.94
C ALA A 165 2.48 -12.98 -6.97
N GLU A 166 2.62 -14.30 -7.09
CA GLU A 166 1.51 -15.27 -7.04
C GLU A 166 0.84 -15.31 -5.65
N ILE A 167 1.62 -15.26 -4.56
CA ILE A 167 1.08 -15.21 -3.19
C ILE A 167 0.21 -13.96 -3.01
N LEU A 168 0.68 -12.81 -3.50
CA LEU A 168 -0.05 -11.55 -3.39
C LEU A 168 -1.18 -11.41 -4.40
N SER A 169 -1.29 -12.28 -5.40
CA SER A 169 -2.27 -12.15 -6.49
C SER A 169 -3.73 -12.24 -6.03
N ARG A 170 -3.98 -12.71 -4.81
CA ARG A 170 -5.32 -12.82 -4.21
C ARG A 170 -5.73 -11.57 -3.43
N LEU A 171 -4.83 -10.60 -3.30
CA LEU A 171 -5.03 -9.36 -2.55
C LEU A 171 -5.06 -8.20 -3.53
N ASP A 172 -6.21 -7.94 -4.16
CA ASP A 172 -6.38 -6.91 -5.21
C ASP A 172 -5.82 -5.54 -4.80
N PHE A 173 -5.90 -5.20 -3.51
CA PHE A 173 -5.39 -3.95 -2.97
C PHE A 173 -3.86 -3.84 -2.93
N LEU A 174 -3.13 -4.91 -3.27
CA LEU A 174 -1.67 -4.99 -3.37
C LEU A 174 -1.22 -5.20 -4.83
N ASP A 175 -2.08 -4.95 -5.83
CA ASP A 175 -1.73 -5.16 -7.25
C ASP A 175 -0.48 -4.37 -7.69
N GLU A 176 -0.32 -3.13 -7.22
CA GLU A 176 0.87 -2.32 -7.50
C GLU A 176 2.12 -2.93 -6.84
N VAL A 177 2.01 -3.28 -5.55
CA VAL A 177 3.07 -3.96 -4.79
C VAL A 177 3.49 -5.26 -5.47
N ARG A 178 2.52 -6.05 -5.95
CA ARG A 178 2.75 -7.29 -6.69
C ARG A 178 3.60 -7.04 -7.93
N SER A 179 3.30 -6.00 -8.70
CA SER A 179 4.07 -5.67 -9.91
C SER A 179 5.53 -5.31 -9.61
N ILE A 180 5.77 -4.65 -8.48
CA ILE A 180 7.09 -4.25 -8.01
C ILE A 180 7.90 -5.48 -7.61
N ILE A 181 7.33 -6.32 -6.76
CA ILE A 181 7.97 -7.54 -6.28
C ILE A 181 8.26 -8.49 -7.45
N TRP A 182 7.38 -8.55 -8.44
CA TRP A 182 7.65 -9.40 -9.60
C TRP A 182 8.88 -8.97 -10.41
N CYS A 183 9.20 -7.67 -10.39
CA CYS A 183 10.22 -7.07 -11.25
C CYS A 183 11.47 -6.57 -10.50
N HIS A 184 11.56 -6.71 -9.18
CA HIS A 184 12.65 -6.08 -8.39
C HIS A 184 14.06 -6.64 -8.67
N HIS A 185 14.16 -7.76 -9.39
CA HIS A 185 15.42 -8.32 -9.91
C HIS A 185 15.59 -8.17 -11.42
N GLU A 186 14.69 -7.44 -12.07
CA GLU A 186 14.90 -7.01 -13.45
C GLU A 186 16.03 -5.98 -13.51
N ARG A 187 16.75 -5.98 -14.63
CA ARG A 187 17.89 -5.08 -14.85
C ARG A 187 17.58 -4.22 -16.06
N VAL A 188 17.97 -2.95 -16.02
CA VAL A 188 17.67 -2.03 -17.14
C VAL A 188 18.29 -2.47 -18.47
N ASP A 189 19.36 -3.27 -18.44
CA ASP A 189 19.99 -3.90 -19.60
C ASP A 189 19.30 -5.18 -20.13
N GLY A 190 18.18 -5.60 -19.53
CA GLY A 190 17.45 -6.80 -19.95
C GLY A 190 18.10 -8.12 -19.56
N HIS A 191 19.15 -8.13 -18.74
CA HIS A 191 19.79 -9.37 -18.27
C HIS A 191 19.28 -9.81 -16.88
N GLY A 192 18.20 -9.18 -16.41
CA GLY A 192 17.55 -9.50 -15.15
C GLY A 192 16.61 -10.70 -15.26
N TYR A 193 15.84 -10.92 -14.19
CA TYR A 193 14.86 -12.00 -14.10
C TYR A 193 13.65 -11.51 -13.29
N PRO A 194 12.47 -12.14 -13.42
CA PRO A 194 12.17 -13.41 -14.11
C PRO A 194 11.87 -13.31 -15.61
N ARG A 195 11.61 -12.12 -16.15
CA ARG A 195 11.11 -11.90 -17.51
C ARG A 195 12.11 -11.23 -18.45
N ALA A 196 13.27 -10.79 -17.93
CA ALA A 196 14.31 -10.12 -18.72
C ALA A 196 13.78 -8.82 -19.36
N LEU A 197 13.02 -8.05 -18.57
CA LEU A 197 12.47 -6.75 -18.97
C LEU A 197 13.60 -5.72 -19.10
N SER A 198 13.44 -4.77 -20.01
CA SER A 198 14.43 -3.72 -20.26
C SER A 198 13.89 -2.34 -19.93
N ALA A 199 14.74 -1.50 -19.34
CA ALA A 199 14.50 -0.07 -19.07
C ALA A 199 13.03 0.31 -18.76
N GLN A 200 12.32 0.90 -19.73
CA GLN A 200 10.96 1.45 -19.56
C GLN A 200 9.88 0.38 -19.32
N GLU A 201 10.18 -0.91 -19.50
CA GLU A 201 9.27 -2.02 -19.22
C GLU A 201 9.24 -2.35 -17.72
N ILE A 202 10.24 -1.90 -16.95
CA ILE A 202 10.35 -2.13 -15.52
C ILE A 202 9.64 -0.97 -14.79
N PRO A 203 8.69 -1.25 -13.88
CA PRO A 203 8.09 -0.21 -13.04
C PRO A 203 9.16 0.60 -12.32
N LEU A 204 9.01 1.92 -12.28
CA LEU A 204 9.98 2.80 -11.61
C LEU A 204 10.17 2.39 -10.14
N GLU A 205 9.08 2.06 -9.49
CA GLU A 205 9.02 1.59 -8.12
C GLU A 205 9.85 0.29 -7.91
N ALA A 206 9.91 -0.60 -8.90
CA ALA A 206 10.78 -1.79 -8.87
C ALA A 206 12.26 -1.42 -9.03
N CYS A 207 12.59 -0.46 -9.89
CA CYS A 207 13.95 0.07 -10.01
C CYS A 207 14.42 0.70 -8.69
N ILE A 208 13.53 1.36 -7.95
CA ILE A 208 13.84 1.93 -6.64
C ILE A 208 14.16 0.81 -5.63
N VAL A 209 13.31 -0.21 -5.53
CA VAL A 209 13.53 -1.36 -4.63
C VAL A 209 14.83 -2.09 -4.99
N ALA A 210 15.13 -2.28 -6.27
CA ALA A 210 16.35 -2.95 -6.74
C ALA A 210 17.64 -2.23 -6.30
N VAL A 211 17.63 -0.90 -6.27
CA VAL A 211 18.77 -0.10 -5.78
C VAL A 211 18.90 -0.22 -4.26
N ALA A 212 17.77 -0.15 -3.53
CA ALA A 212 17.75 -0.27 -2.07
C ALA A 212 18.21 -1.65 -1.59
N ASP A 213 17.69 -2.73 -2.20
CA ASP A 213 18.07 -4.11 -1.92
C ASP A 213 19.57 -4.34 -2.19
N ALA A 214 20.05 -3.94 -3.37
CA ALA A 214 21.45 -4.09 -3.72
C ALA A 214 22.37 -3.37 -2.73
N PHE A 215 22.04 -2.14 -2.32
CA PHE A 215 22.84 -1.41 -1.35
C PHE A 215 22.86 -2.12 0.01
N ASP A 216 21.70 -2.49 0.57
CA ASP A 216 21.63 -3.18 1.86
C ASP A 216 22.37 -4.52 1.83
N ALA A 217 22.27 -5.26 0.72
CA ALA A 217 22.99 -6.51 0.50
C ALA A 217 24.51 -6.32 0.46
N MET A 218 25.00 -5.16 0.03
CA MET A 218 26.43 -4.84 -0.01
C MET A 218 26.97 -4.36 1.34
N THR A 219 26.18 -3.64 2.12
CA THR A 219 26.59 -2.97 3.37
C THR A 219 26.21 -3.72 4.64
N THR A 220 25.49 -4.83 4.54
CA THR A 220 25.18 -5.71 5.67
C THR A 220 26.13 -6.90 5.72
N ASP A 221 26.59 -7.26 6.93
CA ASP A 221 27.40 -8.47 7.14
C ASP A 221 26.60 -9.73 6.84
N ARG A 222 27.20 -10.61 6.02
CA ARG A 222 26.67 -11.92 5.63
C ARG A 222 27.75 -12.98 5.90
N PRO A 223 27.40 -14.27 6.08
CA PRO A 223 28.38 -15.28 6.50
C PRO A 223 29.49 -15.52 5.47
N TYR A 224 29.20 -15.21 4.20
CA TYR A 224 30.11 -15.31 3.06
C TYR A 224 30.70 -13.96 2.61
N GLN A 225 30.31 -12.84 3.23
CA GLN A 225 30.72 -11.50 2.81
C GLN A 225 30.72 -10.51 3.98
N GLN A 226 31.88 -9.91 4.24
CA GLN A 226 31.94 -8.73 5.12
C GLN A 226 31.27 -7.53 4.46
N ALA A 227 30.54 -6.76 5.27
CA ALA A 227 29.95 -5.49 4.87
C ALA A 227 30.97 -4.59 4.16
N LYS A 228 30.59 -4.07 2.99
CA LYS A 228 31.37 -3.04 2.31
C LYS A 228 31.11 -1.69 2.96
N PRO A 229 32.10 -0.78 3.02
CA PRO A 229 31.84 0.61 3.37
C PRO A 229 30.80 1.21 2.43
N ASP A 230 29.92 2.07 2.96
CA ASP A 230 28.87 2.75 2.18
C ASP A 230 29.40 3.40 0.90
N THR A 231 30.57 4.03 0.97
CA THR A 231 31.23 4.68 -0.18
C THR A 231 31.55 3.69 -1.28
N GLN A 232 32.04 2.49 -0.92
CA GLN A 232 32.34 1.44 -1.89
C GLN A 232 31.07 0.85 -2.50
N ALA A 233 30.02 0.64 -1.69
CA ALA A 233 28.73 0.18 -2.18
C ALA A 233 28.11 1.20 -3.16
N LEU A 234 28.21 2.49 -2.86
CA LEU A 234 27.75 3.56 -3.73
C LEU A 234 28.51 3.61 -5.06
N ASP A 235 29.84 3.43 -5.03
CA ASP A 235 30.65 3.35 -6.25
C ASP A 235 30.26 2.16 -7.13
N ILE A 236 29.90 1.01 -6.54
CA ILE A 236 29.39 -0.15 -7.30
C ILE A 236 28.07 0.19 -7.98
N LEU A 237 27.12 0.82 -7.27
CA LEU A 237 25.86 1.26 -7.86
C LEU A 237 26.08 2.26 -8.99
N ARG A 238 26.98 3.23 -8.79
CA ARG A 238 27.36 4.23 -9.80
C ARG A 238 27.93 3.57 -11.06
N ASN A 239 28.79 2.58 -10.91
CA ASN A 239 29.37 1.84 -12.02
C ASN A 239 28.35 0.97 -12.77
N GLY A 240 27.31 0.47 -12.07
CA GLY A 240 26.22 -0.29 -12.67
C GLY A 240 25.04 0.56 -13.17
N ALA A 241 25.09 1.88 -13.02
CA ALA A 241 24.00 2.77 -13.41
C ALA A 241 23.80 2.78 -14.94
N GLY A 242 22.58 2.49 -15.37
CA GLY A 242 22.21 2.34 -16.78
C GLY A 242 22.47 0.95 -17.36
N THR A 243 22.93 -0.01 -16.56
CA THR A 243 23.03 -1.42 -16.95
C THR A 243 22.28 -2.32 -15.98
N ALA A 244 22.78 -2.42 -14.75
CA ALA A 244 22.13 -3.16 -13.68
C ALA A 244 20.95 -2.39 -13.08
N TRP A 245 21.14 -1.09 -12.86
CA TRP A 245 20.17 -0.23 -12.15
C TRP A 245 19.79 0.98 -12.98
N ASP A 246 18.61 1.54 -12.74
CA ASP A 246 18.18 2.79 -13.35
C ASP A 246 19.06 3.97 -12.89
N LYS A 247 19.46 4.82 -13.84
CA LYS A 247 20.37 5.94 -13.56
C LYS A 247 19.75 6.99 -12.64
N ASN A 248 18.44 7.24 -12.77
CA ASN A 248 17.76 8.24 -11.97
C ASN A 248 17.56 7.75 -10.53
N CYS A 249 17.26 6.46 -10.35
CA CYS A 249 17.18 5.85 -9.02
C CYS A 249 18.53 5.89 -8.30
N VAL A 250 19.64 5.53 -8.97
CA VAL A 250 20.98 5.62 -8.38
C VAL A 250 21.34 7.06 -8.03
N ALA A 251 21.08 8.02 -8.93
CA ALA A 251 21.35 9.43 -8.67
C ALA A 251 20.51 10.00 -7.51
N ALA A 252 19.27 9.55 -7.34
CA ALA A 252 18.45 9.91 -6.19
C ALA A 252 19.01 9.32 -4.89
N PHE A 253 19.40 8.05 -4.91
CA PHE A 253 20.03 7.41 -3.77
C PHE A 253 21.34 8.09 -3.34
N GLU A 254 22.17 8.54 -4.29
CA GLU A 254 23.37 9.32 -3.98
C GLU A 254 23.07 10.63 -3.23
N ARG A 255 21.98 11.32 -3.59
CA ARG A 255 21.54 12.53 -2.89
C ARG A 255 21.07 12.21 -1.47
N VAL A 256 20.29 11.15 -1.29
CA VAL A 256 19.86 10.65 0.02
C VAL A 256 21.08 10.38 0.92
N MET A 257 22.08 9.65 0.41
CA MET A 257 23.30 9.32 1.17
C MET A 257 24.12 10.57 1.52
N THR A 258 24.23 11.50 0.58
CA THR A 258 24.94 12.78 0.81
C THR A 258 24.29 13.58 1.94
N GLN A 259 22.95 13.69 1.93
CA GLN A 259 22.19 14.38 2.98
C GLN A 259 22.37 13.69 4.34
N LYS A 260 22.37 12.35 4.39
CA LYS A 260 22.63 11.57 5.61
C LYS A 260 24.03 11.83 6.17
N TRP A 261 25.06 11.80 5.34
CA TRP A 261 26.43 12.08 5.77
C TRP A 261 26.59 13.53 6.27
N GLN A 262 25.96 14.50 5.62
CA GLN A 262 25.97 15.90 6.08
C GLN A 262 25.33 16.04 7.46
N LYS A 263 24.14 15.46 7.68
CA LYS A 263 23.48 15.49 8.99
C LYS A 263 24.32 14.84 10.09
N ASN A 264 24.97 13.70 9.79
CA ASN A 264 25.83 13.00 10.76
C ASN A 264 27.09 13.81 11.11
N LEU A 265 27.61 14.62 10.18
CA LEU A 265 28.73 15.53 10.44
C LEU A 265 28.32 16.75 11.27
N GLU A 266 27.06 17.20 11.15
CA GLU A 266 26.51 18.34 11.90
C GLU A 266 26.09 17.98 13.34
N HIS A 267 25.75 16.71 13.61
CA HIS A 267 25.29 16.24 14.94
C HIS A 267 26.01 14.95 15.39
N PRO A 268 27.30 15.01 15.77
CA PRO A 268 28.08 13.82 16.13
C PRO A 268 27.76 13.19 17.51
N ALA A 269 26.78 13.70 18.27
CA ALA A 269 26.67 13.49 19.71
C ALA A 269 25.60 12.47 20.21
N ASP A 270 24.85 11.79 19.34
CA ASP A 270 23.80 10.83 19.76
C ASP A 270 24.19 9.34 19.60
N ILE A 271 25.49 9.04 19.64
CA ILE A 271 25.98 7.65 19.64
C ILE A 271 26.78 7.39 20.91
N SER A 272 26.09 6.88 21.94
CA SER A 272 26.68 6.13 23.06
C SER A 272 25.95 4.81 23.24
#